data_AF-A0A5E4N084-F1
#
_entry.id   AF-A0A5E4N084-F1
#
_cell.length_a   1.000
_cell.length_b   1.000
_cell.length_c   1.000
_cell.angle_alpha   90.00
_cell.angle_beta   90.00
_cell.angle_gamma   90.00
#
_symmetry.space_group_name_H-M   'P 1'
#
loop_
_entity.id
_entity.type
_entity.pdbx_description
1 polymer ?
#
loop_
_entity_poly.entity_id
_entity_poly.type
_entity_poly.pdbx_seq_one_letter_code
_entity_poly.pdbx_strand_id
1 'polypeptide(L)'
;MINRINRSTKMFGFHVNKTLLPIKANYFLVFGCIGPILGFLPTYVRQLGYSVTTYGVIMTFMTFITMPLCPAVGMIVDKFRVKKLLFLTTLFGMGLMVVLFMLVPKLPVDTAAVAELTCDRKTGKLAVRAGKETTIFAENDTDGVLVTCELQSCRLTEPYDHDVLNNQRTQSANDSNDSWFGSIGLLSSSDRINVAFKLEDVEQVSNLYVFHLSSVLVNGTETSSTSCSPQNSPTYCSCVNCSHETVMRVATNMVYGWHKILGLYQFWILCSVIIMFNVFMLITSALQNPICLETLDDKSEDYGKQRCWASIGWGLFSILVGLLVDVFSTGKKEKNYSPIFCSGVILTIFNLYVVTKIKVTETRKSKVKRKKIYGLFTRFCVIFFYVWALLNSLFHTISTSFTFWYMEELTLSNNDRNQLMWLKTLQGLAQAVQCFCGEIPFFFWSGWIIKRLGHVNCMTLALGAMALRLYLYTVIWNPGWIVLIELLNGVTHSLAFAVKMSYAKKIALPDTLNTVIGYIMLIDMFGDSLATLLGGYIFGWYGGVWSFRFFAFGAALMCFLTILTNNVYPMTEDIEKLNFISVTIDPQKTITNDDGVVIIN
;
A
#
# COMPACT_ATOMS: atom_id res chain seq x y z
N MET A 1 -60.06 -12.30 -2.05
CA MET A 1 -59.02 -12.37 -3.11
C MET A 1 -58.58 -10.99 -3.62
N ILE A 2 -59.44 -9.98 -3.61
CA ILE A 2 -59.14 -8.60 -4.09
C ILE A 2 -58.18 -7.82 -3.17
N ASN A 3 -58.14 -8.10 -1.86
CA ASN A 3 -57.19 -7.48 -0.92
C ASN A 3 -55.73 -7.98 -1.03
N ARG A 4 -55.46 -9.02 -1.82
CA ARG A 4 -54.08 -9.50 -2.05
C ARG A 4 -53.38 -8.82 -3.23
N ILE A 5 -54.15 -8.16 -4.11
CA ILE A 5 -53.62 -7.47 -5.31
C ILE A 5 -53.17 -6.04 -4.96
N ASN A 6 -53.83 -5.37 -4.00
CA ASN A 6 -53.44 -4.02 -3.56
C ASN A 6 -52.19 -3.94 -2.66
N ARG A 7 -51.58 -5.07 -2.28
CA ARG A 7 -50.24 -5.07 -1.65
C ARG A 7 -49.09 -5.14 -2.65
N SER A 8 -49.37 -5.40 -3.93
CA SER A 8 -48.35 -5.49 -4.97
C SER A 8 -48.02 -4.15 -5.63
N THR A 9 -48.74 -3.07 -5.33
CA THR A 9 -48.61 -1.74 -5.97
C THR A 9 -48.01 -0.65 -5.07
N LYS A 10 -47.51 -0.97 -3.88
CA LYS A 10 -46.52 -0.12 -3.18
C LYS A 10 -45.09 -0.57 -3.54
N MET A 11 -44.83 -0.68 -4.83
CA MET A 11 -43.49 -0.96 -5.36
C MET A 11 -42.78 0.39 -5.56
N PHE A 12 -41.67 0.59 -4.85
CA PHE A 12 -40.74 1.73 -5.00
C PHE A 12 -41.19 3.13 -4.53
N GLY A 13 -41.79 3.23 -3.33
CA GLY A 13 -41.73 4.49 -2.59
C GLY A 13 -40.34 4.67 -1.96
N PHE A 14 -39.40 5.35 -2.62
CA PHE A 14 -38.12 5.75 -2.01
C PHE A 14 -38.38 6.76 -0.88
N HIS A 15 -38.69 6.28 0.32
CA HIS A 15 -38.75 7.11 1.52
C HIS A 15 -37.32 7.39 2.01
N VAL A 16 -36.75 8.50 1.55
CA VAL A 16 -35.41 8.95 1.98
C VAL A 16 -35.50 9.47 3.41
N ASN A 17 -34.93 8.73 4.36
CA ASN A 17 -34.85 9.18 5.74
C ASN A 17 -33.86 10.36 5.87
N LYS A 18 -34.40 11.58 5.98
CA LYS A 18 -33.62 12.83 6.06
C LYS A 18 -32.71 12.90 7.30
N THR A 19 -32.99 12.14 8.37
CA THR A 19 -32.13 12.12 9.57
C THR A 19 -30.85 11.30 9.37
N LEU A 20 -30.91 10.27 8.52
CA LEU A 20 -29.78 9.39 8.21
C LEU A 20 -28.95 9.87 6.99
N LEU A 21 -29.45 10.87 6.26
CA LEU A 21 -28.76 11.40 5.09
C LEU A 21 -27.38 12.00 5.42
N PRO A 22 -27.21 12.81 6.50
CA PRO A 22 -25.92 13.39 6.83
C PRO A 22 -24.86 12.34 7.18
N ILE A 23 -25.23 11.28 7.91
CA ILE A 23 -24.27 10.22 8.27
C ILE A 23 -23.86 9.38 7.05
N LYS A 24 -24.79 9.11 6.13
CA LYS A 24 -24.49 8.43 4.85
C LYS A 24 -23.55 9.26 3.97
N ALA A 25 -23.84 10.55 3.84
CA ALA A 25 -22.98 11.49 3.11
C ALA A 25 -21.58 11.58 3.74
N ASN A 26 -21.49 11.57 5.08
CA ASN A 26 -20.21 11.55 5.78
C ASN A 26 -19.41 10.27 5.51
N TYR A 27 -20.02 9.07 5.53
CA TYR A 27 -19.33 7.83 5.11
C TYR A 27 -18.81 7.92 3.68
N PHE A 28 -19.66 8.36 2.76
CA PHE A 28 -19.31 8.52 1.35
C PHE A 28 -18.14 9.48 1.13
N LEU A 29 -18.14 10.64 1.78
CA LEU A 29 -17.09 11.65 1.62
C LEU A 29 -15.78 11.29 2.33
N VAL A 30 -15.84 10.71 3.54
CA VAL A 30 -14.65 10.27 4.28
C VAL A 30 -13.91 9.19 3.49
N PHE A 31 -14.61 8.14 3.06
CA PHE A 31 -13.99 7.05 2.32
C PHE A 31 -13.68 7.41 0.86
N GLY A 32 -14.39 8.39 0.29
CA GLY A 32 -14.03 9.00 -0.98
C GLY A 32 -12.71 9.78 -0.93
N CYS A 33 -12.37 10.38 0.22
CA CYS A 33 -11.08 11.03 0.44
C CYS A 33 -9.98 9.99 0.71
N ILE A 34 -10.22 9.04 1.61
CA ILE A 34 -9.22 8.06 2.04
C ILE A 34 -8.88 7.06 0.93
N GLY A 35 -9.87 6.63 0.12
CA GLY A 35 -9.71 5.55 -0.87
C GLY A 35 -8.63 5.82 -1.92
N PRO A 36 -8.69 6.95 -2.65
CA PRO A 36 -7.65 7.31 -3.61
C PRO A 36 -6.31 7.56 -2.93
N ILE A 37 -6.29 8.23 -1.78
CA ILE A 37 -5.04 8.55 -1.07
C ILE A 37 -4.31 7.25 -0.69
N LEU A 38 -4.97 6.33 0.01
CA LEU A 38 -4.34 5.08 0.44
C LEU A 38 -4.03 4.14 -0.73
N GLY A 39 -4.91 4.09 -1.74
CA GLY A 39 -4.69 3.25 -2.94
C GLY A 39 -3.44 3.69 -3.70
N PHE A 40 -3.29 4.98 -3.99
CA PHE A 40 -2.16 5.50 -4.77
C PHE A 40 -0.90 5.80 -3.93
N LEU A 41 -0.98 5.78 -2.59
CA LEU A 41 0.15 6.09 -1.71
C LEU A 41 1.44 5.29 -2.01
N PRO A 42 1.42 3.97 -2.21
CA PRO A 42 2.64 3.21 -2.52
C PRO A 42 3.32 3.73 -3.80
N THR A 43 2.53 4.00 -4.84
CA THR A 43 3.03 4.47 -6.14
C THR A 43 3.49 5.94 -6.11
N TYR A 44 2.87 6.76 -5.25
CA TYR A 44 3.31 8.13 -5.01
C TYR A 44 4.66 8.14 -4.28
N VAL A 45 4.80 7.34 -3.22
CA VAL A 45 6.06 7.19 -2.45
C VAL A 45 7.19 6.64 -3.34
N ARG A 46 6.87 5.70 -4.25
CA ARG A 46 7.80 5.23 -5.28
C ARG A 46 8.31 6.37 -6.16
N GLN A 47 7.43 7.23 -6.67
CA GLN A 47 7.84 8.35 -7.53
C GLN A 47 8.64 9.42 -6.77
N LEU A 48 8.51 9.51 -5.44
CA LEU A 48 9.38 10.36 -4.61
C LEU A 48 10.81 9.81 -4.48
N GLY A 49 11.07 8.58 -4.95
CA GLY A 49 12.39 7.92 -4.95
C GLY A 49 12.59 6.91 -3.82
N TYR A 50 11.55 6.59 -3.04
CA TYR A 50 11.66 5.62 -1.95
C TYR A 50 11.44 4.19 -2.45
N SER A 51 12.22 3.25 -1.91
CA SER A 51 12.08 1.83 -2.18
C SER A 51 10.80 1.24 -1.55
N VAL A 52 10.35 0.09 -2.08
CA VAL A 52 9.25 -0.71 -1.50
C VAL A 52 9.51 -1.05 -0.03
N THR A 53 10.76 -1.38 0.28
CA THR A 53 11.15 -1.79 1.62
C THR A 53 11.01 -0.61 2.58
N THR A 54 11.43 0.59 2.17
CA THR A 54 11.27 1.83 2.93
C THR A 54 9.82 2.18 3.17
N TYR A 55 8.98 2.09 2.13
CA TYR A 55 7.54 2.23 2.30
C TYR A 55 6.97 1.24 3.34
N GLY A 56 7.35 -0.04 3.27
CA GLY A 56 6.90 -1.06 4.23
C GLY A 56 7.25 -0.74 5.69
N VAL A 57 8.48 -0.30 5.95
CA VAL A 57 8.92 0.10 7.31
C VAL A 57 8.19 1.34 7.80
N ILE A 58 8.02 2.34 6.94
CA ILE A 58 7.25 3.57 7.23
C ILE A 58 5.82 3.19 7.67
N MET A 59 5.13 2.36 6.89
CA MET A 59 3.76 1.92 7.17
C MET A 59 3.68 1.08 8.44
N THR A 60 4.67 0.22 8.71
CA THR A 60 4.73 -0.58 9.94
C THR A 60 4.82 0.31 11.17
N PHE A 61 5.68 1.31 11.15
CA PHE A 61 5.84 2.22 12.28
C PHE A 61 4.54 3.02 12.56
N MET A 62 3.80 3.36 11.51
CA MET A 62 2.49 4.03 11.63
C MET A 62 1.45 3.18 12.33
N THR A 63 1.33 1.92 11.94
CA THR A 63 0.34 1.02 12.53
C THR A 63 0.65 0.75 14.00
N PHE A 64 1.92 0.68 14.39
CA PHE A 64 2.32 0.59 15.81
C PHE A 64 1.97 1.84 16.63
N ILE A 65 2.13 3.04 16.07
CA ILE A 65 1.73 4.30 16.75
C ILE A 65 0.21 4.39 16.90
N THR A 66 -0.52 3.99 15.86
CA THR A 66 -1.99 4.12 15.81
C THR A 66 -2.71 3.05 16.62
N MET A 67 -2.13 1.85 16.79
CA MET A 67 -2.69 0.73 17.55
C MET A 67 -3.14 1.10 19.00
N PRO A 68 -2.31 1.70 19.86
CA PRO A 68 -2.74 2.12 21.20
C PRO A 68 -3.65 3.37 21.20
N LEU A 69 -3.63 4.14 20.11
CA LEU A 69 -4.33 5.42 20.04
C LEU A 69 -5.85 5.25 19.95
N CYS A 70 -6.34 4.21 19.26
CA CYS A 70 -7.78 3.96 19.13
C CYS A 70 -8.48 3.73 20.50
N PRO A 71 -7.99 2.83 21.38
CA PRO A 71 -8.50 2.71 22.74
C PRO A 71 -8.36 4.00 23.57
N ALA A 72 -7.23 4.70 23.44
CA ALA A 72 -6.97 5.94 24.16
C ALA A 72 -8.00 7.03 23.82
N VAL A 73 -8.30 7.19 22.54
CA VAL A 73 -9.31 8.13 22.04
C VAL A 73 -10.69 7.77 22.54
N GLY A 74 -11.06 6.48 22.54
CA GLY A 74 -12.32 6.02 23.13
C GLY A 74 -12.47 6.42 24.60
N MET A 75 -11.41 6.26 25.39
CA MET A 75 -11.40 6.68 26.80
C MET A 75 -11.48 8.21 26.98
N ILE A 76 -10.78 8.97 26.14
CA ILE A 76 -10.81 10.44 26.16
C ILE A 76 -12.22 10.95 25.85
N VAL A 77 -12.82 10.41 24.79
CA VAL A 77 -14.17 10.78 24.35
C VAL A 77 -15.20 10.48 25.42
N ASP A 78 -15.13 9.28 26.03
CA ASP A 78 -16.04 8.88 27.09
C ASP A 78 -15.85 9.73 28.37
N LYS A 79 -14.63 10.20 28.65
CA LYS A 79 -14.31 11.03 29.84
C LYS A 79 -14.67 12.51 29.65
N PHE A 80 -14.31 13.09 28.52
CA PHE A 80 -14.38 14.54 28.30
C PHE A 80 -15.64 14.99 27.54
N ARG A 81 -16.42 14.07 26.95
CA ARG A 81 -17.69 14.39 26.26
C ARG A 81 -17.53 15.44 25.16
N VAL A 82 -16.48 15.28 24.37
CA VAL A 82 -16.11 16.19 23.27
C VAL A 82 -16.26 15.51 21.90
N LYS A 83 -17.20 14.55 21.74
CA LYS A 83 -17.33 13.73 20.53
C LYS A 83 -17.39 14.57 19.27
N LYS A 84 -18.30 15.57 19.26
CA LYS A 84 -18.53 16.42 18.08
C LYS A 84 -17.32 17.31 17.76
N LEU A 85 -16.72 17.90 18.79
CA LEU A 85 -15.53 18.75 18.63
C LEU A 85 -14.36 17.94 18.10
N LEU A 86 -14.09 16.76 18.70
CA LEU A 86 -13.01 15.88 18.29
C LEU A 86 -13.21 15.35 16.85
N PHE A 87 -14.44 15.05 16.47
CA PHE A 87 -14.75 14.61 15.11
C PHE A 87 -14.49 15.73 14.08
N LEU A 88 -14.81 16.98 14.42
CA LEU A 88 -14.56 18.13 13.55
C LEU A 88 -13.07 18.47 13.46
N THR A 89 -12.34 18.44 14.58
CA THR A 89 -10.90 18.74 14.59
C THR A 89 -10.08 17.68 13.87
N THR A 90 -10.46 16.41 13.98
CA THR A 90 -9.75 15.32 13.27
C THR A 90 -10.02 15.33 11.77
N LEU A 91 -11.24 15.68 11.33
CA LEU A 91 -11.51 15.90 9.91
C LEU A 91 -10.76 17.11 9.34
N PHE A 92 -10.69 18.20 10.09
CA PHE A 92 -9.89 19.36 9.69
C PHE A 92 -8.40 18.99 9.60
N GLY A 93 -7.88 18.27 10.61
CA GLY A 93 -6.51 17.76 10.62
C GLY A 93 -6.22 16.83 9.44
N MET A 94 -7.16 15.97 9.06
CA MET A 94 -7.04 15.13 7.86
C MET A 94 -6.88 16.00 6.61
N GLY A 95 -7.72 17.02 6.42
CA GLY A 95 -7.62 17.95 5.29
C GLY A 95 -6.30 18.72 5.25
N LEU A 96 -5.80 19.15 6.41
CA LEU A 96 -4.49 19.80 6.53
C LEU A 96 -3.36 18.86 6.08
N MET A 97 -3.40 17.60 6.51
CA MET A 97 -2.39 16.61 6.09
C MET A 97 -2.44 16.34 4.59
N VAL A 98 -3.63 16.34 3.97
CA VAL A 98 -3.78 16.23 2.50
C VAL A 98 -3.09 17.40 1.77
N VAL A 99 -3.17 18.63 2.31
CA VAL A 99 -2.43 19.77 1.76
C VAL A 99 -0.93 19.57 1.93
N LEU A 100 -0.49 19.12 3.11
CA LEU A 100 0.93 18.87 3.38
C LEU A 100 1.53 17.78 2.49
N PHE A 101 0.75 16.79 2.07
CA PHE A 101 1.19 15.79 1.09
C PHE A 101 1.66 16.44 -0.24
N MET A 102 1.03 17.52 -0.70
CA MET A 102 1.49 18.22 -1.90
C MET A 102 2.86 18.91 -1.73
N LEU A 103 3.22 19.23 -0.48
CA LEU A 103 4.45 19.94 -0.15
C LEU A 103 5.62 19.00 0.17
N VAL A 104 5.41 17.67 0.09
CA VAL A 104 6.47 16.71 0.38
C VAL A 104 7.54 16.79 -0.71
N PRO A 105 8.81 17.09 -0.33
CA PRO A 105 9.90 17.15 -1.29
C PRO A 105 10.28 15.76 -1.80
N LYS A 106 10.66 15.68 -3.08
CA LYS A 106 11.32 14.50 -3.64
C LYS A 106 12.67 14.26 -2.98
N LEU A 107 13.11 13.00 -2.90
CA LEU A 107 14.48 12.70 -2.53
C LEU A 107 15.42 13.42 -3.51
N PRO A 108 16.51 14.04 -3.02
CA PRO A 108 17.56 14.49 -3.91
C PRO A 108 18.06 13.27 -4.69
N VAL A 109 18.42 13.44 -5.96
CA VAL A 109 19.10 12.37 -6.69
C VAL A 109 20.57 12.53 -6.37
N ASP A 110 21.13 11.66 -5.51
CA ASP A 110 22.59 11.55 -5.40
C ASP A 110 23.07 11.06 -6.77
N THR A 111 23.64 11.97 -7.56
CA THR A 111 24.34 11.66 -8.81
C THR A 111 25.67 10.93 -8.54
N ALA A 112 25.66 9.97 -7.62
CA ALA A 112 26.69 8.94 -7.47
C ALA A 112 26.47 7.83 -8.51
N ALA A 113 26.11 8.24 -9.73
CA ALA A 113 26.13 7.40 -10.90
C ALA A 113 27.58 7.13 -11.24
N VAL A 114 28.19 6.16 -10.58
CA VAL A 114 29.55 5.74 -10.96
C VAL A 114 29.40 4.94 -12.27
N ALA A 115 29.47 5.65 -13.39
CA ALA A 115 29.67 5.03 -14.69
C ALA A 115 31.14 4.60 -14.73
N GLU A 116 31.37 3.30 -14.80
CA GLU A 116 32.70 2.73 -14.94
C GLU A 116 33.05 2.73 -16.44
N LEU A 117 34.00 3.57 -16.84
CA LEU A 117 34.53 3.58 -18.20
C LEU A 117 35.63 2.50 -18.28
N THR A 118 35.42 1.51 -19.14
CA THR A 118 36.34 0.38 -19.32
C THR A 118 36.69 0.18 -20.79
N CYS A 119 37.89 -0.33 -21.06
CA CYS A 119 38.22 -0.84 -22.39
C CYS A 119 37.78 -2.29 -22.48
N ASP A 120 36.92 -2.65 -23.43
CA ASP A 120 36.51 -4.04 -23.62
C ASP A 120 37.68 -4.85 -24.20
N ARG A 121 38.03 -5.95 -23.52
CA ARG A 121 39.14 -6.84 -23.91
C ARG A 121 38.87 -7.61 -25.20
N LYS A 122 37.61 -7.79 -25.59
CA LYS A 122 37.25 -8.53 -26.82
C LYS A 122 37.27 -7.65 -28.06
N THR A 123 36.71 -6.45 -27.95
CA THR A 123 36.55 -5.54 -29.10
C THR A 123 37.65 -4.47 -29.19
N GLY A 124 38.42 -4.24 -28.12
CA GLY A 124 39.41 -3.15 -28.06
C GLY A 124 38.76 -1.76 -28.12
N LYS A 125 37.44 -1.68 -27.88
CA LYS A 125 36.65 -0.45 -27.91
C LYS A 125 36.32 0.03 -26.51
N LEU A 126 36.14 1.34 -26.36
CA LEU A 126 35.68 1.95 -25.12
C LEU A 126 34.24 1.54 -24.81
N ALA A 127 33.98 1.18 -23.55
CA ALA A 127 32.67 0.76 -23.08
C ALA A 127 32.29 1.43 -21.76
N VAL A 128 31.02 1.82 -21.62
CA VAL A 128 30.46 2.29 -20.35
C VAL A 128 29.83 1.10 -19.63
N ARG A 129 30.23 0.86 -18.40
CA ARG A 129 29.60 -0.08 -17.47
C ARG A 129 28.80 0.70 -16.43
N ALA A 130 27.56 0.29 -16.21
CA ALA A 130 26.69 0.94 -15.24
C ALA A 130 25.99 -0.09 -14.34
N GLY A 131 25.88 0.27 -13.06
CA GLY A 131 25.34 -0.57 -11.99
C GLY A 131 23.82 -0.74 -12.00
N LYS A 132 23.34 -1.61 -11.11
CA LYS A 132 22.07 -2.35 -11.20
C LYS A 132 20.79 -1.48 -11.10
N GLU A 133 19.95 -1.55 -12.12
CA GLU A 133 18.56 -2.00 -11.95
C GLU A 133 18.22 -3.00 -13.07
N THR A 134 17.52 -4.07 -12.71
CA THR A 134 17.08 -5.14 -13.61
C THR A 134 16.10 -4.59 -14.63
N THR A 135 16.33 -4.93 -15.90
CA THR A 135 15.53 -4.62 -17.08
C THR A 135 15.66 -3.19 -17.60
N ILE A 136 15.99 -3.08 -18.89
CA ILE A 136 15.72 -2.03 -19.88
C ILE A 136 16.97 -1.90 -20.77
N PHE A 137 17.23 -2.89 -21.61
CA PHE A 137 17.71 -2.63 -22.97
C PHE A 137 16.97 -3.59 -23.89
N ALA A 138 16.19 -3.04 -24.81
CA ALA A 138 15.84 -3.76 -26.02
C ALA A 138 16.97 -3.50 -27.01
N GLU A 139 17.52 -4.55 -27.62
CA GLU A 139 18.66 -4.51 -28.58
C GLU A 139 18.47 -3.52 -29.76
N ASN A 140 17.29 -2.93 -29.94
CA ASN A 140 16.94 -2.12 -31.13
C ASN A 140 16.80 -0.61 -30.89
N ASP A 141 17.06 -0.06 -29.69
CA ASP A 141 16.77 1.36 -29.37
C ASP A 141 18.00 2.30 -29.43
N THR A 142 19.20 1.80 -29.75
CA THR A 142 20.47 2.54 -29.58
C THR A 142 21.32 2.73 -30.83
N ASP A 143 20.99 2.11 -31.97
CA ASP A 143 21.79 2.21 -33.20
C ASP A 143 21.92 3.67 -33.65
N GLY A 144 23.10 4.25 -33.44
CA GLY A 144 23.45 5.59 -33.91
C GLY A 144 22.90 6.76 -33.09
N VAL A 145 22.35 6.52 -31.90
CA VAL A 145 21.85 7.61 -31.01
C VAL A 145 23.03 8.34 -30.36
N LEU A 146 23.05 9.67 -30.49
CA LEU A 146 24.01 10.54 -29.83
C LEU A 146 23.51 10.89 -28.41
N VAL A 147 24.21 10.40 -27.39
CA VAL A 147 23.92 10.65 -25.97
C VAL A 147 24.99 11.57 -25.39
N THR A 148 24.63 12.81 -25.11
CA THR A 148 25.47 13.75 -24.37
C THR A 148 25.33 13.53 -22.86
N CYS A 149 26.44 13.34 -22.16
CA CYS A 149 26.53 13.20 -20.71
C CYS A 149 27.55 14.19 -20.12
N GLU A 150 27.20 14.79 -18.98
CA GLU A 150 28.03 15.63 -18.13
C GLU A 150 28.66 14.74 -17.05
N LEU A 151 29.98 14.56 -17.10
CA LEU A 151 30.76 13.76 -16.15
C LEU A 151 31.51 14.66 -15.16
N GLN A 152 31.66 14.18 -13.92
CA GLN A 152 32.38 14.87 -12.84
C GLN A 152 33.22 13.87 -12.02
N SER A 153 34.35 14.33 -11.46
CA SER A 153 35.16 13.57 -10.48
C SER A 153 35.69 12.22 -10.98
N CYS A 154 36.25 12.18 -12.19
CA CYS A 154 36.86 10.97 -12.73
C CYS A 154 38.13 10.57 -11.96
N ARG A 155 38.22 9.31 -11.50
CA ARG A 155 39.41 8.76 -10.83
C ARG A 155 39.95 7.55 -11.59
N LEU A 156 41.26 7.55 -11.81
CA LEU A 156 42.04 6.39 -12.26
C LEU A 156 42.34 5.51 -11.04
N THR A 157 42.02 4.23 -11.10
CA THR A 157 42.59 3.24 -10.17
C THR A 157 43.89 2.72 -10.76
N GLU A 158 45.02 2.86 -10.05
CA GLU A 158 46.22 2.10 -10.41
C GLU A 158 45.99 0.60 -10.15
N PRO A 159 46.54 -0.30 -10.98
CA PRO A 159 46.49 -1.73 -10.70
C PRO A 159 47.24 -2.00 -9.39
N TYR A 160 46.56 -2.67 -8.46
CA TYR A 160 47.14 -3.17 -7.22
C TYR A 160 48.16 -4.26 -7.60
N ASP A 161 49.44 -3.91 -7.64
CA ASP A 161 50.53 -4.87 -7.43
C ASP A 161 51.30 -4.45 -6.17
N HIS A 162 51.31 -5.36 -5.21
CA HIS A 162 52.17 -5.27 -4.03
C HIS A 162 53.62 -5.41 -4.49
N ASP A 163 54.38 -4.32 -4.51
CA ASP A 163 55.72 -4.20 -3.89
C ASP A 163 56.56 -3.07 -4.49
N VAL A 164 57.40 -2.52 -3.60
CA VAL A 164 58.56 -1.64 -3.81
C VAL A 164 58.31 -0.13 -3.65
N LEU A 165 58.66 0.27 -2.42
CA LEU A 165 59.14 1.57 -1.93
C LEU A 165 59.86 2.51 -2.92
N ASN A 166 59.59 3.80 -2.69
CA ASN A 166 60.50 4.94 -2.69
C ASN A 166 61.13 5.45 -4.00
N ASN A 167 61.01 6.78 -4.12
CA ASN A 167 61.87 7.70 -4.86
C ASN A 167 61.81 7.63 -6.39
N GLN A 168 61.05 8.53 -7.00
CA GLN A 168 61.61 9.65 -7.79
C GLN A 168 60.48 10.54 -8.33
N ARG A 169 60.56 11.84 -8.03
CA ARG A 169 59.96 12.87 -8.89
C ARG A 169 60.65 12.80 -10.25
N THR A 170 59.88 13.11 -11.30
CA THR A 170 60.29 13.42 -12.68
C THR A 170 60.97 12.29 -13.46
N GLN A 171 60.22 11.64 -14.36
CA GLN A 171 60.61 11.46 -15.77
C GLN A 171 59.49 10.83 -16.63
N SER A 172 59.09 11.61 -17.65
CA SER A 172 58.55 11.19 -18.96
C SER A 172 57.48 10.09 -19.02
N ALA A 173 56.21 10.50 -19.04
CA ALA A 173 55.18 9.84 -19.83
C ALA A 173 55.28 10.33 -21.29
N ASN A 174 56.32 9.90 -21.99
CA ASN A 174 56.43 10.00 -23.45
C ASN A 174 56.52 8.57 -23.96
N ASP A 175 55.37 7.96 -24.23
CA ASP A 175 55.14 7.03 -25.34
C ASP A 175 53.77 6.36 -25.18
N SER A 176 52.77 6.88 -25.90
CA SER A 176 51.76 6.13 -26.67
C SER A 176 50.56 7.03 -27.00
N ASN A 177 50.13 6.94 -28.26
CA ASN A 177 49.22 7.83 -28.99
C ASN A 177 47.73 7.83 -28.56
N ASP A 178 47.39 7.58 -27.28
CA ASP A 178 46.00 7.62 -26.81
C ASP A 178 45.70 8.94 -26.07
N SER A 179 45.57 10.02 -26.86
CA SER A 179 45.47 11.41 -26.39
C SER A 179 44.32 11.68 -25.39
N TRP A 180 43.28 10.84 -25.35
CA TRP A 180 42.08 11.12 -24.56
C TRP A 180 42.09 10.56 -23.13
N PHE A 181 42.67 9.38 -22.88
CA PHE A 181 42.76 8.82 -21.52
C PHE A 181 43.68 9.66 -20.63
N GLY A 182 44.81 10.14 -21.19
CA GLY A 182 45.70 11.10 -20.51
C GLY A 182 45.01 12.45 -20.24
N SER A 183 44.12 12.88 -21.14
CA SER A 183 43.34 14.11 -20.97
C SER A 183 42.32 14.00 -19.83
N ILE A 184 41.68 12.83 -19.63
CA ILE A 184 40.74 12.58 -18.51
C ILE A 184 41.48 12.42 -17.17
N GLY A 185 42.68 11.81 -17.19
CA GLY A 185 43.50 11.58 -15.99
C GLY A 185 44.07 12.86 -15.34
N LEU A 186 44.09 13.97 -16.06
CA LEU A 186 44.58 15.28 -15.58
C LEU A 186 43.51 16.14 -14.90
N LEU A 187 42.24 15.74 -14.89
CA LEU A 187 41.17 16.56 -14.34
C LEU A 187 41.13 16.54 -12.81
N SER A 188 40.98 17.74 -12.26
CA SER A 188 40.83 17.94 -10.81
C SER A 188 39.48 17.40 -10.33
N SER A 189 39.33 17.19 -9.02
CA SER A 189 38.08 16.74 -8.38
C SER A 189 36.89 17.69 -8.54
N SER A 190 37.07 18.83 -9.21
CA SER A 190 36.08 19.91 -9.37
C SER A 190 35.63 20.14 -10.82
N ASP A 191 36.28 19.53 -11.82
CA ASP A 191 35.99 19.83 -13.22
C ASP A 191 34.82 19.00 -13.77
N ARG A 192 33.98 19.66 -14.57
CA ARG A 192 32.86 19.04 -15.28
C ARG A 192 33.19 18.93 -16.77
N ILE A 193 32.89 17.78 -17.36
CA ILE A 193 33.20 17.50 -18.77
C ILE A 193 31.93 17.12 -19.50
N ASN A 194 31.67 17.79 -20.63
CA ASN A 194 30.62 17.38 -21.54
C ASN A 194 31.19 16.37 -22.54
N VAL A 195 30.65 15.15 -22.49
CA VAL A 195 31.04 14.04 -23.34
C VAL A 195 29.83 13.58 -24.15
N ALA A 196 29.92 13.58 -25.47
CA ALA A 196 28.91 12.99 -26.33
C ALA A 196 29.35 11.58 -26.75
N PHE A 197 28.54 10.59 -26.38
CA PHE A 197 28.69 9.19 -26.71
C PHE A 197 27.79 8.85 -27.90
N LYS A 198 28.34 8.28 -28.96
CA LYS A 198 27.52 7.67 -30.01
C LYS A 198 27.48 6.16 -29.77
N LEU A 199 26.31 5.64 -29.45
CA LEU A 199 26.12 4.23 -29.10
C LEU A 199 26.16 3.35 -30.36
N GLU A 200 26.85 2.22 -30.28
CA GLU A 200 26.93 1.21 -31.35
C GLU A 200 26.02 0.03 -31.00
N ASP A 201 26.35 -0.75 -29.97
CA ASP A 201 25.54 -1.85 -29.46
C ASP A 201 25.53 -1.88 -27.93
N VAL A 202 24.60 -2.66 -27.37
CA VAL A 202 24.46 -2.87 -25.93
C VAL A 202 24.54 -4.36 -25.63
N GLU A 203 25.56 -4.77 -24.88
CA GLU A 203 25.71 -6.14 -24.39
C GLU A 203 25.35 -6.20 -22.90
N GLN A 204 24.48 -7.13 -22.51
CA GLN A 204 24.26 -7.43 -21.10
C GLN A 204 25.22 -8.54 -20.66
N VAL A 205 26.26 -8.17 -19.90
CA VAL A 205 27.19 -9.14 -19.32
C VAL A 205 26.84 -9.31 -17.84
N SER A 206 26.12 -10.38 -17.51
CA SER A 206 25.67 -10.72 -16.14
C SER A 206 24.76 -9.67 -15.50
N ASN A 207 25.27 -8.86 -14.56
CA ASN A 207 24.58 -7.84 -13.77
C ASN A 207 24.90 -6.39 -14.21
N LEU A 208 25.60 -6.20 -15.33
CA LEU A 208 26.07 -4.91 -15.82
C LEU A 208 25.64 -4.74 -17.29
N TYR A 209 25.16 -3.55 -17.63
CA TYR A 209 25.01 -3.16 -19.03
C TYR A 209 26.33 -2.59 -19.53
N VAL A 210 26.78 -3.11 -20.68
CA VAL A 210 27.97 -2.67 -21.38
C VAL A 210 27.50 -1.94 -22.64
N PHE A 211 27.75 -0.65 -22.70
CA PHE A 211 27.46 0.17 -23.88
C PHE A 211 28.72 0.33 -24.71
N HIS A 212 28.77 -0.21 -25.92
CA HIS A 212 29.90 0.03 -26.81
C HIS A 212 29.72 1.36 -27.55
N LEU A 213 30.84 2.02 -27.80
CA LEU A 213 30.89 3.37 -28.34
C LEU A 213 31.49 3.38 -29.75
N SER A 214 30.78 4.03 -30.68
CA SER A 214 31.25 4.26 -32.05
C SER A 214 32.09 5.54 -32.19
N SER A 215 31.78 6.58 -31.41
CA SER A 215 32.58 7.82 -31.34
C SER A 215 32.39 8.53 -30.01
N VAL A 216 33.41 9.29 -29.59
CA VAL A 216 33.35 10.16 -28.41
C VAL A 216 33.70 11.59 -28.78
N LEU A 217 32.82 12.54 -28.46
CA LEU A 217 33.12 13.97 -28.57
C LEU A 217 33.32 14.57 -27.19
N VAL A 218 34.41 15.31 -26.99
CA VAL A 218 34.68 16.02 -25.74
C VAL A 218 34.80 17.50 -26.00
N ASN A 219 34.00 18.30 -25.29
CA ASN A 219 33.95 19.76 -25.42
C ASN A 219 33.87 20.26 -26.89
N GLY A 220 33.20 19.49 -27.75
CA GLY A 220 32.97 19.87 -29.15
C GLY A 220 34.13 19.61 -30.12
N THR A 221 35.26 19.05 -29.67
CA THR A 221 36.29 18.53 -30.58
C THR A 221 36.03 17.04 -30.85
N GLU A 222 35.88 16.68 -32.11
CA GLU A 222 35.75 15.28 -32.55
C GLU A 222 37.05 14.52 -32.28
N THR A 223 37.00 13.55 -31.39
CA THR A 223 38.05 12.54 -31.22
C THR A 223 37.56 11.24 -31.85
N SER A 224 38.16 10.90 -33.00
CA SER A 224 37.70 9.83 -33.89
C SER A 224 38.17 8.42 -33.51
N SER A 225 38.99 8.23 -32.48
CA SER A 225 39.49 6.90 -32.08
C SER A 225 38.83 6.40 -30.80
N THR A 226 37.92 5.42 -30.91
CA THR A 226 37.38 4.65 -29.78
C THR A 226 38.22 3.41 -29.42
N SER A 227 39.31 3.18 -30.15
CA SER A 227 40.28 2.11 -29.91
C SER A 227 41.12 2.41 -28.67
N CYS A 228 41.15 1.46 -27.73
CA CYS A 228 41.91 1.58 -26.48
C CYS A 228 42.77 0.32 -26.24
N SER A 229 43.92 0.47 -25.58
CA SER A 229 44.76 -0.67 -25.19
C SER A 229 44.12 -1.47 -24.03
N PRO A 230 44.03 -2.81 -24.12
CA PRO A 230 43.43 -3.65 -23.08
C PRO A 230 44.20 -3.71 -21.76
N GLN A 231 45.37 -3.05 -21.67
CA GLN A 231 46.18 -2.91 -20.46
C GLN A 231 45.79 -1.70 -19.59
N ASN A 232 44.87 -0.85 -20.04
CA ASN A 232 44.47 0.36 -19.29
C ASN A 232 43.56 0.01 -18.10
N SER A 233 43.75 0.74 -17.00
CA SER A 233 42.93 0.59 -15.79
C SER A 233 41.54 1.24 -15.96
N PRO A 234 40.51 0.71 -15.28
CA PRO A 234 39.17 1.29 -15.34
C PRO A 234 39.15 2.70 -14.74
N THR A 235 38.45 3.62 -15.39
CA THR A 235 38.21 4.98 -14.88
C THR A 235 36.79 5.07 -14.33
N TYR A 236 36.69 5.49 -13.08
CA TYR A 236 35.40 5.70 -12.42
C TYR A 236 35.02 7.16 -12.51
N CYS A 237 33.93 7.47 -13.21
CA CYS A 237 33.41 8.83 -13.34
C CYS A 237 32.00 8.92 -12.77
N SER A 238 31.70 10.04 -12.10
CA SER A 238 30.35 10.33 -11.64
C SER A 238 29.57 11.00 -12.76
N CYS A 239 28.47 10.39 -13.20
CA CYS A 239 27.59 10.98 -14.20
C CYS A 239 26.59 11.93 -13.52
N VAL A 240 26.61 13.20 -13.93
CA VAL A 240 25.76 14.26 -13.36
C VAL A 240 24.46 14.38 -14.15
N ASN A 241 24.52 14.35 -15.48
CA ASN A 241 23.35 14.56 -16.33
C ASN A 241 23.58 13.96 -17.73
N CYS A 242 22.59 13.31 -18.34
CA CYS A 242 22.65 12.86 -19.74
C CYS A 242 21.36 13.23 -20.46
N SER A 243 21.47 13.50 -21.76
CA SER A 243 20.34 13.82 -22.64
C SER A 243 19.39 12.65 -22.88
N HIS A 244 19.88 11.41 -22.76
CA HIS A 244 19.07 10.20 -22.94
C HIS A 244 18.57 9.64 -21.60
N GLU A 245 17.25 9.56 -21.44
CA GLU A 245 16.60 9.22 -20.17
C GLU A 245 16.93 7.79 -19.70
N THR A 246 17.02 6.83 -20.63
CA THR A 246 17.39 5.44 -20.34
C THR A 246 18.81 5.33 -19.80
N VAL A 247 19.74 6.12 -20.36
CA VAL A 247 21.14 6.15 -19.90
C VAL A 247 21.23 6.83 -18.54
N MET A 248 20.46 7.90 -18.29
CA MET A 248 20.37 8.49 -16.93
C MET A 248 19.80 7.54 -15.90
N ARG A 249 18.76 6.77 -16.23
CA ARG A 249 18.16 5.78 -15.31
C ARG A 249 19.12 4.64 -14.99
N VAL A 250 19.91 4.20 -15.96
CA VAL A 250 20.90 3.14 -15.79
C VAL A 250 22.15 3.66 -15.08
N ALA A 251 22.54 4.92 -15.33
CA ALA A 251 23.65 5.57 -14.66
C ALA A 251 23.31 5.88 -13.19
N THR A 252 22.10 6.36 -12.89
CA THR A 252 21.71 6.72 -11.51
C THR A 252 21.36 5.50 -10.66
N ASN A 253 22.23 5.16 -9.70
CA ASN A 253 21.87 4.23 -8.63
C ASN A 253 20.80 4.89 -7.73
N MET A 254 19.51 4.66 -7.98
CA MET A 254 18.39 5.16 -7.17
C MET A 254 18.21 4.42 -5.83
N VAL A 255 19.29 3.99 -5.18
CA VAL A 255 19.18 3.30 -3.89
C VAL A 255 20.08 3.98 -2.88
N TYR A 256 19.52 5.01 -2.22
CA TYR A 256 20.03 5.40 -0.92
C TYR A 256 19.97 4.18 -0.01
N GLY A 257 21.13 3.74 0.48
CA GLY A 257 21.16 2.74 1.55
C GLY A 257 20.35 3.25 2.75
N TRP A 258 19.61 2.36 3.41
CA TRP A 258 18.70 2.67 4.51
C TRP A 258 19.24 3.66 5.55
N HIS A 259 20.52 3.54 5.91
CA HIS A 259 21.18 4.43 6.85
C HIS A 259 21.29 5.88 6.35
N LYS A 260 21.48 6.09 5.04
CA LYS A 260 21.53 7.43 4.44
C LYS A 260 20.13 8.07 4.39
N ILE A 261 19.09 7.28 4.11
CA ILE A 261 17.70 7.77 4.06
C ILE A 261 17.28 8.37 5.39
N LEU A 262 17.64 7.73 6.51
CA LEU A 262 17.30 8.21 7.86
C LEU A 262 17.94 9.56 8.20
N GLY A 263 19.06 9.92 7.55
CA GLY A 263 19.72 11.22 7.72
C GLY A 263 19.08 12.36 6.91
N LEU A 264 18.18 12.07 5.97
CA LEU A 264 17.56 13.06 5.10
C LEU A 264 16.30 13.65 5.76
N TYR A 265 16.16 14.97 5.72
CA TYR A 265 14.99 15.65 6.27
C TYR A 265 13.71 15.34 5.47
N GLN A 266 13.84 15.07 4.17
CA GLN A 266 12.73 14.72 3.27
C GLN A 266 12.00 13.46 3.76
N PHE A 267 12.75 12.48 4.27
CA PHE A 267 12.20 11.25 4.84
C PHE A 267 11.35 11.55 6.07
N TRP A 268 11.84 12.36 7.00
CA TRP A 268 11.09 12.69 8.22
C TRP A 268 9.85 13.54 7.95
N ILE A 269 9.87 14.42 6.95
CA ILE A 269 8.68 15.15 6.49
C ILE A 269 7.63 14.15 5.96
N LEU A 270 8.01 13.26 5.04
CA LEU A 270 7.11 12.24 4.50
C LEU A 270 6.52 11.35 5.61
N CYS A 271 7.38 10.81 6.47
CA CYS A 271 6.98 9.98 7.61
C CYS A 271 5.98 10.71 8.52
N SER A 272 6.26 11.96 8.87
CA SER A 272 5.40 12.75 9.76
C SER A 272 4.03 13.01 9.14
N VAL A 273 3.99 13.38 7.86
CA VAL A 273 2.73 13.64 7.14
C VAL A 273 1.88 12.37 7.06
N ILE A 274 2.46 11.24 6.68
CA ILE A 274 1.71 9.99 6.57
C ILE A 274 1.27 9.48 7.96
N ILE A 275 2.11 9.56 9.01
CA ILE A 275 1.74 9.16 10.39
C ILE A 275 0.57 9.99 10.88
N MET A 276 0.66 11.31 10.76
CA MET A 276 -0.38 12.22 11.22
C MET A 276 -1.69 12.06 10.43
N PHE A 277 -1.61 11.86 9.11
CA PHE A 277 -2.78 11.54 8.29
C PHE A 277 -3.48 10.26 8.78
N ASN A 278 -2.72 9.19 9.02
CA ASN A 278 -3.26 7.93 9.53
C ASN A 278 -3.88 8.07 10.92
N VAL A 279 -3.27 8.86 11.81
CA VAL A 279 -3.83 9.15 13.13
C VAL A 279 -5.20 9.83 13.02
N PHE A 280 -5.33 10.88 12.20
CA PHE A 280 -6.60 11.56 12.01
C PHE A 280 -7.66 10.67 11.35
N MET A 281 -7.25 9.86 10.36
CA MET A 281 -8.12 8.90 9.68
C MET A 281 -8.64 7.82 10.64
N LEU A 282 -7.77 7.27 11.50
CA LEU A 282 -8.13 6.29 12.52
C LEU A 282 -9.14 6.89 13.51
N ILE A 283 -8.86 8.09 14.04
CA ILE A 283 -9.75 8.75 15.01
C ILE A 283 -11.11 9.05 14.38
N THR A 284 -11.12 9.53 13.14
CA THR A 284 -12.35 9.79 12.38
C THR A 284 -13.18 8.50 12.28
N SER A 285 -12.57 7.40 11.85
CA SER A 285 -13.23 6.10 11.71
C SER A 285 -13.74 5.54 13.05
N ALA A 286 -12.96 5.72 14.12
CA ALA A 286 -13.31 5.29 15.48
C ALA A 286 -14.50 6.06 16.07
N LEU A 287 -14.68 7.33 15.69
CA LEU A 287 -15.83 8.16 16.07
C LEU A 287 -17.05 7.94 15.17
N GLN A 288 -16.82 7.71 13.87
CA GLN A 288 -17.86 7.58 12.87
C GLN A 288 -18.78 6.36 13.12
N ASN A 289 -18.21 5.22 13.55
CA ASN A 289 -18.98 4.01 13.81
C ASN A 289 -19.96 4.17 15.01
N PRO A 290 -19.52 4.62 16.21
CA PRO A 290 -20.42 4.91 17.32
C PRO A 290 -21.47 5.97 17.01
N ILE A 291 -21.10 7.10 16.36
CA ILE A 291 -22.07 8.15 15.98
C ILE A 291 -23.16 7.59 15.07
N CYS A 292 -22.79 6.71 14.13
CA CYS A 292 -23.77 6.04 13.27
C CYS A 292 -24.71 5.12 14.04
N LEU A 293 -24.19 4.33 14.99
CA LEU A 293 -25.01 3.43 15.80
C LEU A 293 -25.97 4.22 16.71
N GLU A 294 -25.49 5.29 17.33
CA GLU A 294 -26.32 6.18 18.16
C GLU A 294 -27.40 6.88 17.33
N THR A 295 -27.13 7.23 16.06
CA THR A 295 -28.13 7.83 15.16
C THR A 295 -29.19 6.82 14.70
N LEU A 296 -28.86 5.51 14.71
CA LEU A 296 -29.77 4.44 14.31
C LEU A 296 -30.70 3.98 15.43
N ASP A 297 -30.35 4.26 16.68
CA ASP A 297 -31.10 3.90 17.89
C ASP A 297 -31.51 2.42 17.87
N ASP A 298 -32.81 2.10 17.90
CA ASP A 298 -33.35 0.73 17.87
C ASP A 298 -33.04 -0.06 16.58
N LYS A 299 -32.61 0.59 15.50
CA LYS A 299 -32.37 -0.03 14.18
C LYS A 299 -30.88 -0.32 13.91
N SER A 300 -30.15 -0.79 14.91
CA SER A 300 -28.73 -1.12 14.80
C SER A 300 -28.40 -2.15 13.70
N GLU A 301 -29.36 -3.02 13.34
CA GLU A 301 -29.25 -3.99 12.23
C GLU A 301 -29.05 -3.32 10.86
N ASP A 302 -29.48 -2.07 10.69
CA ASP A 302 -29.29 -1.30 9.46
C ASP A 302 -27.87 -0.70 9.34
N TYR A 303 -26.98 -0.88 10.32
CA TYR A 303 -25.61 -0.34 10.28
C TYR A 303 -24.85 -0.73 9.00
N GLY A 304 -25.01 -1.97 8.53
CA GLY A 304 -24.39 -2.43 7.28
C GLY A 304 -24.81 -1.60 6.07
N LYS A 305 -26.09 -1.18 5.99
CA LYS A 305 -26.61 -0.32 4.91
C LYS A 305 -25.98 1.07 4.92
N GLN A 306 -25.58 1.54 6.11
CA GLN A 306 -24.95 2.86 6.27
C GLN A 306 -23.47 2.76 5.89
N ARG A 307 -22.80 1.69 6.30
CA ARG A 307 -21.41 1.39 5.95
C ARG A 307 -21.23 1.13 4.45
N CYS A 308 -22.23 0.64 3.72
CA CYS A 308 -22.14 0.48 2.26
C CYS A 308 -21.77 1.79 1.52
N TRP A 309 -22.17 2.95 2.04
CA TRP A 309 -21.79 4.25 1.46
C TRP A 309 -20.28 4.51 1.52
N ALA A 310 -19.57 3.88 2.44
CA ALA A 310 -18.11 3.90 2.51
C ALA A 310 -17.48 3.23 1.28
N SER A 311 -17.89 1.99 0.96
CA SER A 311 -17.40 1.26 -0.22
C SER A 311 -17.76 1.97 -1.53
N ILE A 312 -18.95 2.59 -1.61
CA ILE A 312 -19.35 3.38 -2.78
C ILE A 312 -18.43 4.60 -2.95
N GLY A 313 -18.15 5.33 -1.86
CA GLY A 313 -17.23 6.47 -1.90
C GLY A 313 -15.81 6.06 -2.31
N TRP A 314 -15.28 5.02 -1.69
CA TRP A 314 -13.96 4.47 -1.98
C TRP A 314 -13.82 4.06 -3.45
N GLY A 315 -14.74 3.25 -3.97
CA GLY A 315 -14.69 2.79 -5.37
C GLY A 315 -14.89 3.91 -6.39
N LEU A 316 -15.88 4.78 -6.18
CA LEU A 316 -16.21 5.86 -7.13
C LEU A 316 -15.08 6.89 -7.24
N PHE A 317 -14.55 7.35 -6.11
CA PHE A 317 -13.48 8.35 -6.17
C PHE A 317 -12.16 7.75 -6.65
N SER A 318 -11.87 6.47 -6.41
CA SER A 318 -10.63 5.86 -6.90
C SER A 318 -10.57 5.78 -8.43
N ILE A 319 -11.66 5.44 -9.12
CA ILE A 319 -11.71 5.49 -10.59
C ILE A 319 -11.66 6.92 -11.12
N LEU A 320 -12.43 7.85 -10.53
CA LEU A 320 -12.45 9.25 -10.95
C LEU A 320 -11.07 9.88 -10.81
N VAL A 321 -10.45 9.74 -9.64
CA VAL A 321 -9.13 10.31 -9.37
C VAL A 321 -8.05 9.62 -10.20
N GLY A 322 -8.12 8.31 -10.40
CA GLY A 322 -7.22 7.59 -11.31
C GLY A 322 -7.25 8.16 -12.74
N LEU A 323 -8.45 8.42 -13.26
CA LEU A 323 -8.65 9.08 -14.55
C LEU A 323 -8.07 10.51 -14.57
N LEU A 324 -8.34 11.31 -13.53
CA LEU A 324 -7.77 12.66 -13.43
C LEU A 324 -6.24 12.63 -13.41
N VAL A 325 -5.62 11.69 -12.69
CA VAL A 325 -4.16 11.57 -12.66
C VAL A 325 -3.62 11.28 -14.06
N ASP A 326 -4.19 10.34 -14.80
CA ASP A 326 -3.73 10.05 -16.17
C ASP A 326 -3.92 11.23 -17.11
N VAL A 327 -5.09 11.90 -17.07
CA VAL A 327 -5.38 13.08 -17.91
C VAL A 327 -4.39 14.22 -17.61
N PHE A 328 -4.16 14.56 -16.34
CA PHE A 328 -3.22 15.62 -15.94
C PHE A 328 -1.74 15.25 -16.13
N SER A 329 -1.46 13.98 -16.45
CA SER A 329 -0.13 13.46 -16.75
C SER A 329 0.15 13.38 -18.25
N THR A 330 -0.83 13.66 -19.11
CA THR A 330 -0.65 13.62 -20.57
C THR A 330 0.46 14.58 -20.99
N GLY A 331 1.47 14.08 -21.71
CA GLY A 331 2.61 14.88 -22.18
C GLY A 331 3.67 15.21 -21.11
N LYS A 332 3.57 14.66 -19.89
CA LYS A 332 4.58 14.80 -18.83
C LYS A 332 5.44 13.54 -18.71
N LYS A 333 6.72 13.72 -18.34
CA LYS A 333 7.68 12.62 -18.12
C LYS A 333 7.33 11.76 -16.90
N GLU A 334 6.70 12.35 -15.90
CA GLU A 334 6.23 11.66 -14.69
C GLU A 334 4.73 11.84 -14.48
N LYS A 335 4.11 10.92 -13.73
CA LYS A 335 2.70 11.02 -13.37
C LYS A 335 2.49 12.16 -12.37
N ASN A 336 1.47 12.97 -12.59
CA ASN A 336 1.10 14.06 -11.72
C ASN A 336 0.08 13.61 -10.68
N TYR A 337 0.51 13.39 -9.43
CA TYR A 337 -0.35 12.97 -8.32
C TYR A 337 -1.17 14.11 -7.69
N SER A 338 -0.97 15.38 -8.08
CA SER A 338 -1.72 16.52 -7.52
C SER A 338 -3.25 16.35 -7.51
N PRO A 339 -3.91 15.75 -8.53
CA PRO A 339 -5.36 15.55 -8.51
C PRO A 339 -5.87 14.72 -7.32
N ILE A 340 -5.07 13.77 -6.81
CA ILE A 340 -5.44 12.97 -5.62
C ILE A 340 -5.61 13.89 -4.42
N PHE A 341 -4.61 14.73 -4.15
CA PHE A 341 -4.64 15.62 -2.99
C PHE A 341 -5.64 16.76 -3.19
N CYS A 342 -5.77 17.33 -4.39
CA CYS A 342 -6.78 18.36 -4.69
C CYS A 342 -8.20 17.85 -4.43
N SER A 343 -8.51 16.65 -4.92
CA SER A 343 -9.81 16.02 -4.71
C SER A 343 -10.06 15.73 -3.21
N GLY A 344 -9.03 15.25 -2.49
CA GLY A 344 -9.12 15.03 -1.04
C GLY A 344 -9.42 16.30 -0.24
N VAL A 345 -8.83 17.45 -0.60
CA VAL A 345 -9.13 18.75 0.03
C VAL A 345 -10.58 19.14 -0.21
N ILE A 346 -11.05 19.06 -1.46
CA ILE A 346 -12.44 19.39 -1.84
C ILE A 346 -13.43 18.51 -1.06
N LEU A 347 -13.21 17.20 -1.03
CA LEU A 347 -14.06 16.27 -0.29
C LEU A 347 -14.05 16.52 1.21
N THR A 348 -12.90 16.90 1.77
CA THR A 348 -12.80 17.23 3.19
C THR A 348 -13.57 18.50 3.54
N ILE A 349 -13.53 19.54 2.70
CA ILE A 349 -14.31 20.77 2.89
C ILE A 349 -15.81 20.48 2.88
N PHE A 350 -16.28 19.71 1.89
CA PHE A 350 -17.68 19.28 1.85
C PHE A 350 -18.05 18.44 3.08
N ASN A 351 -17.16 17.58 3.53
CA ASN A 351 -17.41 16.73 4.68
C ASN A 351 -17.48 17.52 5.99
N LEU A 352 -16.62 18.53 6.18
CA LEU A 352 -16.68 19.45 7.32
C LEU A 352 -18.05 20.12 7.40
N TYR A 353 -18.60 20.56 6.25
CA TYR A 353 -19.95 21.09 6.19
C TYR A 353 -21.01 20.05 6.59
N VAL A 354 -20.95 18.83 6.06
CA VAL A 354 -21.90 17.74 6.38
C VAL A 354 -21.89 17.41 7.88
N VAL A 355 -20.72 17.36 8.51
CA VAL A 355 -20.61 17.04 9.94
C VAL A 355 -21.28 18.07 10.84
N THR A 356 -21.34 19.35 10.44
CA THR A 356 -22.10 20.35 11.21
C THR A 356 -23.57 19.98 11.37
N LYS A 357 -24.14 19.27 10.37
CA LYS A 357 -25.54 18.82 10.32
C LYS A 357 -25.81 17.51 11.06
N ILE A 358 -24.76 16.78 11.48
CA ILE A 358 -24.92 15.55 12.25
C ILE A 358 -25.25 15.91 13.71
N LYS A 359 -26.32 15.31 14.22
CA LYS A 359 -26.67 15.36 15.64
C LYS A 359 -25.84 14.32 16.38
N VAL A 360 -24.93 14.77 17.22
CA VAL A 360 -24.08 13.90 18.05
C VAL A 360 -24.66 13.90 19.45
N THR A 361 -25.06 12.74 19.94
CA THR A 361 -25.59 12.56 21.29
C THR A 361 -24.48 12.11 22.25
N GLU A 362 -24.30 12.83 23.34
CA GLU A 362 -23.32 12.49 24.38
C GLU A 362 -23.96 11.48 25.36
N THR A 363 -23.93 10.18 25.04
CA THR A 363 -24.51 9.14 25.90
C THR A 363 -23.56 8.69 27.03
N ARG A 364 -24.10 8.51 28.24
CA ARG A 364 -23.37 8.03 29.42
C ARG A 364 -23.21 6.51 29.35
N LYS A 365 -21.99 6.00 29.15
CA LYS A 365 -21.71 4.56 29.30
C LYS A 365 -21.65 4.16 30.77
N SER A 366 -22.21 2.98 31.09
CA SER A 366 -22.13 2.37 32.42
C SER A 366 -20.71 1.84 32.68
N LYS A 367 -20.32 1.76 33.97
CA LYS A 367 -19.01 1.23 34.37
C LYS A 367 -18.98 -0.29 34.19
N VAL A 368 -18.19 -0.78 33.23
CA VAL A 368 -17.99 -2.23 32.98
C VAL A 368 -17.09 -2.85 34.06
N LYS A 369 -17.46 -4.04 34.58
CA LYS A 369 -16.67 -4.80 35.56
C LYS A 369 -15.52 -5.59 34.87
N ARG A 370 -14.28 -5.13 35.03
CA ARG A 370 -13.04 -5.65 34.40
C ARG A 370 -12.65 -7.12 34.68
N LYS A 371 -13.08 -7.71 35.81
CA LYS A 371 -12.52 -9.00 36.29
C LYS A 371 -12.99 -10.27 35.56
N LYS A 372 -14.10 -10.24 34.79
CA LYS A 372 -14.62 -11.43 34.06
C LYS A 372 -14.15 -11.55 32.60
N ILE A 373 -13.40 -10.56 32.10
CA ILE A 373 -13.04 -10.44 30.68
C ILE A 373 -11.82 -11.30 30.32
N TYR A 374 -10.85 -11.44 31.24
CA TYR A 374 -9.58 -12.14 30.95
C TYR A 374 -9.75 -13.65 30.72
N GLY A 375 -10.69 -14.32 31.39
CA GLY A 375 -10.94 -15.76 31.21
C GLY A 375 -11.63 -16.13 29.90
N LEU A 376 -12.13 -15.15 29.14
CA LEU A 376 -12.75 -15.35 27.83
C LEU A 376 -11.69 -15.52 26.73
N PHE A 377 -10.60 -14.77 26.84
CA PHE A 377 -9.53 -14.70 25.84
C PHE A 377 -8.57 -15.90 25.88
N THR A 378 -8.62 -16.72 26.94
CA THR A 378 -7.71 -17.86 27.14
C THR A 378 -8.25 -19.18 26.61
N ARG A 379 -9.46 -19.21 26.04
CA ARG A 379 -10.04 -20.43 25.45
C ARG A 379 -9.41 -20.74 24.09
N PHE A 380 -9.09 -22.01 23.86
CA PHE A 380 -8.44 -22.48 22.62
C PHE A 380 -9.16 -22.03 21.33
N CYS A 381 -10.49 -22.18 21.27
CA CYS A 381 -11.32 -21.76 20.13
C CYS A 381 -11.27 -20.24 19.84
N VAL A 382 -11.02 -19.44 20.87
CA VAL A 382 -10.91 -17.98 20.76
C VAL A 382 -9.49 -17.60 20.30
N ILE A 383 -8.46 -18.26 20.83
CA ILE A 383 -7.06 -18.10 20.40
C ILE A 383 -6.91 -18.45 18.92
N PHE A 384 -7.45 -19.59 18.49
CA PHE A 384 -7.42 -20.01 17.09
C PHE A 384 -8.07 -18.97 16.18
N PHE A 385 -9.25 -18.46 16.57
CA PHE A 385 -9.90 -17.40 15.82
C PHE A 385 -9.07 -16.12 15.73
N TYR A 386 -8.33 -15.76 16.77
CA TYR A 386 -7.42 -14.61 16.72
C TYR A 386 -6.23 -14.83 15.81
N VAL A 387 -5.65 -16.03 15.82
CA VAL A 387 -4.59 -16.38 14.87
C VAL A 387 -5.12 -16.32 13.43
N TRP A 388 -6.32 -16.84 13.19
CA TRP A 388 -6.99 -16.73 11.89
C TRP A 388 -7.25 -15.28 11.49
N ALA A 389 -7.77 -14.44 12.40
CA ALA A 389 -8.06 -13.04 12.14
C ALA A 389 -6.79 -12.24 11.81
N LEU A 390 -5.71 -12.46 12.57
CA LEU A 390 -4.40 -11.86 12.35
C LEU A 390 -3.88 -12.17 10.94
N LEU A 391 -3.93 -13.44 10.55
CA LEU A 391 -3.41 -13.90 9.26
C LEU A 391 -4.30 -13.47 8.09
N ASN A 392 -5.63 -13.47 8.27
CA ASN A 392 -6.55 -12.93 7.27
C ASN A 392 -6.24 -11.45 6.99
N SER A 393 -6.05 -10.64 8.02
CA SER A 393 -5.69 -9.23 7.90
C SER A 393 -4.30 -9.05 7.29
N LEU A 394 -3.34 -9.88 7.67
CA LEU A 394 -2.00 -9.87 7.08
C LEU A 394 -2.04 -10.07 5.56
N PHE A 395 -2.71 -11.13 5.09
CA PHE A 395 -2.77 -11.41 3.64
C PHE A 395 -3.59 -10.37 2.90
N HIS A 396 -4.65 -9.85 3.52
CA HIS A 396 -5.46 -8.78 2.93
C HIS A 396 -4.63 -7.51 2.73
N THR A 397 -3.85 -7.11 3.73
CA THR A 397 -3.02 -5.90 3.66
C THR A 397 -1.87 -6.04 2.68
N ILE A 398 -1.28 -7.23 2.53
CA ILE A 398 -0.33 -7.49 1.44
C ILE A 398 -0.99 -7.25 0.08
N SER A 399 -2.20 -7.79 -0.11
CA SER A 399 -2.96 -7.60 -1.35
C SER A 399 -3.25 -6.12 -1.59
N THR A 400 -3.70 -5.34 -0.60
CA THR A 400 -4.09 -3.94 -0.83
C THR A 400 -2.89 -3.00 -0.95
N SER A 401 -1.80 -3.22 -0.22
CA SER A 401 -0.63 -2.32 -0.23
C SER A 401 0.29 -2.51 -1.43
N PHE A 402 0.44 -3.74 -1.96
CA PHE A 402 1.45 -4.02 -2.99
C PHE A 402 0.88 -4.30 -4.39
N THR A 403 -0.43 -4.47 -4.56
CA THR A 403 -1.04 -4.74 -5.88
C THR A 403 -0.80 -3.59 -6.88
N PHE A 404 -0.91 -2.33 -6.46
CA PHE A 404 -0.64 -1.21 -7.37
C PHE A 404 0.83 -1.12 -7.77
N TRP A 405 1.74 -1.42 -6.85
CA TRP A 405 3.17 -1.50 -7.17
C TRP A 405 3.45 -2.60 -8.19
N TYR A 406 2.83 -3.77 -7.99
CA TYR A 406 2.96 -4.89 -8.90
C TYR A 406 2.33 -4.64 -10.27
N MET A 407 1.19 -3.94 -10.34
CA MET A 407 0.63 -3.50 -11.62
C MET A 407 1.62 -2.66 -12.43
N GLU A 408 2.36 -1.76 -11.78
CA GLU A 408 3.40 -0.98 -12.44
C GLU A 408 4.57 -1.85 -12.90
N GLU A 409 5.05 -2.76 -12.05
CA GLU A 409 6.12 -3.70 -12.39
C GLU A 409 5.73 -4.57 -13.61
N LEU A 410 4.51 -5.11 -13.64
CA LEU A 410 3.99 -5.92 -14.74
C LEU A 410 3.85 -5.10 -16.04
N THR A 411 3.35 -3.87 -15.94
CA THR A 411 3.18 -2.98 -17.10
C THR A 411 4.53 -2.55 -17.69
N LEU A 412 5.52 -2.29 -16.84
CA LEU A 412 6.89 -1.99 -17.26
C LEU A 412 7.55 -3.19 -17.93
N SER A 413 7.38 -4.39 -17.37
CA SER A 413 7.93 -5.64 -17.95
C SER A 413 7.38 -5.94 -19.35
N ASN A 414 6.11 -5.64 -19.59
CA ASN A 414 5.46 -5.88 -20.88
C ASN A 414 5.81 -4.88 -21.99
N ASN A 415 6.51 -3.77 -21.67
CA ASN A 415 6.86 -2.69 -22.61
C ASN A 415 5.68 -2.08 -23.41
N ASP A 416 4.43 -2.22 -22.94
CA ASP A 416 3.26 -1.70 -23.66
C ASP A 416 3.00 -0.23 -23.32
N ARG A 417 3.51 0.69 -24.16
CA ARG A 417 3.37 2.15 -23.99
C ARG A 417 1.92 2.61 -23.82
N ASN A 418 0.95 1.91 -24.43
CA ASN A 418 -0.46 2.26 -24.30
C ASN A 418 -1.00 1.97 -22.90
N GLN A 419 -0.55 0.87 -22.28
CA GLN A 419 -0.95 0.51 -20.91
C GLN A 419 -0.38 1.47 -19.89
N LEU A 420 0.83 2.01 -20.09
CA LEU A 420 1.40 3.03 -19.21
C LEU A 420 0.58 4.34 -19.21
N MET A 421 -0.07 4.69 -20.32
CA MET A 421 -0.84 5.93 -20.41
C MET A 421 -2.08 5.91 -19.51
N TRP A 422 -2.78 4.78 -19.42
CA TRP A 422 -4.04 4.63 -18.67
C TRP A 422 -3.90 3.82 -17.37
N LEU A 423 -2.67 3.63 -16.89
CA LEU A 423 -2.36 2.75 -15.77
C LEU A 423 -3.02 3.17 -14.45
N LYS A 424 -3.13 4.47 -14.18
CA LYS A 424 -3.75 4.98 -12.94
C LYS A 424 -5.27 4.84 -12.97
N THR A 425 -5.85 5.01 -14.15
CA THR A 425 -7.26 4.73 -14.42
C THR A 425 -7.54 3.24 -14.22
N LEU A 426 -6.64 2.36 -14.68
CA LEU A 426 -6.78 0.91 -14.48
C LEU A 426 -6.69 0.51 -13.00
N GLN A 427 -5.75 1.08 -12.26
CA GLN A 427 -5.63 0.92 -10.80
C GLN A 427 -6.92 1.37 -10.08
N GLY A 428 -7.44 2.55 -10.43
CA GLY A 428 -8.70 3.06 -9.91
C GLY A 428 -9.92 2.20 -10.28
N LEU A 429 -9.96 1.68 -11.50
CA LEU A 429 -11.01 0.78 -11.97
C LEU A 429 -11.00 -0.56 -11.21
N ALA A 430 -9.82 -1.13 -10.97
CA ALA A 430 -9.68 -2.36 -10.18
C ALA A 430 -10.27 -2.17 -8.78
N GLN A 431 -9.97 -1.05 -8.11
CA GLN A 431 -10.53 -0.69 -6.81
C GLN A 431 -12.04 -0.38 -6.86
N ALA A 432 -12.55 0.18 -7.96
CA ALA A 432 -13.98 0.36 -8.16
C ALA A 432 -14.72 -0.98 -8.28
N VAL A 433 -14.22 -1.89 -9.11
CA VAL A 433 -14.79 -3.25 -9.29
C VAL A 433 -14.71 -4.04 -7.98
N GLN A 434 -13.58 -3.94 -7.27
CA GLN A 434 -13.41 -4.48 -5.92
C GLN A 434 -14.55 -4.07 -4.99
N CYS A 435 -14.89 -2.78 -4.92
CA CYS A 435 -15.93 -2.26 -4.04
C CYS A 435 -17.35 -2.60 -4.53
N PHE A 436 -17.67 -2.29 -5.79
CA PHE A 436 -19.03 -2.42 -6.30
C PHE A 436 -19.47 -3.86 -6.53
N CYS A 437 -18.59 -4.69 -7.09
CA CYS A 437 -18.91 -6.06 -7.48
C CYS A 437 -18.41 -7.08 -6.45
N GLY A 438 -17.31 -6.80 -5.76
CA GLY A 438 -16.81 -7.64 -4.67
C GLY A 438 -17.49 -7.33 -3.34
N GLU A 439 -17.26 -6.15 -2.77
CA GLU A 439 -17.61 -5.89 -1.37
C GLU A 439 -19.11 -5.80 -1.10
N ILE A 440 -19.83 -5.00 -1.90
CA ILE A 440 -21.25 -4.70 -1.65
C ILE A 440 -22.13 -5.97 -1.67
N PRO A 441 -22.06 -6.86 -2.67
CA PRO A 441 -22.89 -8.07 -2.70
C PRO A 441 -22.59 -9.02 -1.54
N PHE A 442 -21.31 -9.22 -1.21
CA PHE A 442 -20.91 -10.11 -0.13
C PHE A 442 -21.25 -9.54 1.25
N PHE A 443 -21.20 -8.23 1.47
CA PHE A 443 -21.74 -7.65 2.71
C PHE A 443 -23.24 -7.88 2.85
N PHE A 444 -24.00 -7.71 1.77
CA PHE A 444 -25.46 -7.89 1.79
C PHE A 444 -25.87 -9.35 2.05
N TRP A 445 -25.18 -10.32 1.42
CA TRP A 445 -25.49 -11.74 1.58
C TRP A 445 -24.71 -12.47 2.69
N SER A 446 -23.75 -11.81 3.34
CA SER A 446 -22.88 -12.42 4.36
C SER A 446 -23.64 -13.19 5.44
N GLY A 447 -24.74 -12.63 5.97
CA GLY A 447 -25.55 -13.29 7.01
C GLY A 447 -26.18 -14.61 6.54
N TRP A 448 -26.67 -14.67 5.30
CA TRP A 448 -27.20 -15.89 4.70
C TRP A 448 -26.10 -16.93 4.47
N ILE A 449 -24.93 -16.50 3.97
CA ILE A 449 -23.76 -17.35 3.74
C ILE A 449 -23.28 -17.97 5.05
N ILE A 450 -23.09 -17.14 6.09
CA ILE A 450 -22.63 -17.57 7.41
C ILE A 450 -23.63 -18.54 8.05
N LYS A 451 -24.94 -18.30 7.92
CA LYS A 451 -25.97 -19.20 8.46
C LYS A 451 -25.97 -20.56 7.75
N ARG A 452 -25.69 -20.58 6.45
CA ARG A 452 -25.72 -21.81 5.64
C ARG A 452 -24.43 -22.64 5.76
N LEU A 453 -23.28 -21.99 5.74
CA LEU A 453 -21.97 -22.67 5.75
C LEU A 453 -21.41 -22.87 7.16
N GLY A 454 -21.80 -22.02 8.12
CA GLY A 454 -21.18 -21.96 9.45
C GLY A 454 -19.92 -21.11 9.47
N HIS A 455 -19.50 -20.68 10.68
CA HIS A 455 -18.37 -19.76 10.83
C HIS A 455 -17.04 -20.34 10.36
N VAL A 456 -16.70 -21.56 10.79
CA VAL A 456 -15.40 -22.18 10.51
C VAL A 456 -15.23 -22.46 9.02
N ASN A 457 -16.27 -22.93 8.33
CA ASN A 457 -16.23 -23.13 6.89
C ASN A 457 -16.09 -21.81 6.12
N CYS A 458 -16.73 -20.72 6.59
CA CYS A 458 -16.51 -19.39 6.02
C CYS A 458 -15.08 -18.89 6.26
N MET A 459 -14.47 -19.21 7.41
CA MET A 459 -13.06 -18.89 7.69
C MET A 459 -12.12 -19.59 6.69
N THR A 460 -12.35 -20.88 6.43
CA THR A 460 -11.62 -21.65 5.42
C THR A 460 -11.85 -21.10 4.02
N LEU A 461 -13.10 -20.80 3.65
CA LEU A 461 -13.44 -20.23 2.33
C LEU A 461 -12.72 -18.90 2.08
N ALA A 462 -12.65 -18.03 3.08
CA ALA A 462 -11.96 -16.75 2.98
C ALA A 462 -10.45 -16.91 2.75
N LEU A 463 -9.79 -17.83 3.47
CA LEU A 463 -8.36 -18.11 3.29
C LEU A 463 -8.07 -18.82 1.96
N GLY A 464 -8.91 -19.77 1.55
CA GLY A 464 -8.79 -20.43 0.24
C GLY A 464 -8.95 -19.45 -0.92
N ALA A 465 -9.95 -18.57 -0.85
CA ALA A 465 -10.12 -17.50 -1.83
C ALA A 465 -8.94 -16.52 -1.82
N MET A 466 -8.33 -16.26 -0.66
CA MET A 466 -7.15 -15.41 -0.56
C MET A 466 -5.92 -16.06 -1.21
N ALA A 467 -5.69 -17.34 -0.97
CA ALA A 467 -4.62 -18.10 -1.61
C ALA A 467 -4.78 -18.08 -3.14
N LEU A 468 -6.00 -18.33 -3.62
CA LEU A 468 -6.33 -18.25 -5.05
C LEU A 468 -6.06 -16.85 -5.61
N ARG A 469 -6.57 -15.80 -4.94
CA ARG A 469 -6.40 -14.41 -5.35
C ARG A 469 -4.93 -14.04 -5.51
N LEU A 470 -4.11 -14.31 -4.49
CA LEU A 470 -2.68 -14.01 -4.51
C LEU A 470 -1.93 -14.82 -5.58
N TYR A 471 -2.29 -16.09 -5.79
CA TYR A 471 -1.69 -16.91 -6.83
C TYR A 471 -2.04 -16.41 -8.24
N LEU A 472 -3.30 -16.03 -8.48
CA LEU A 472 -3.76 -15.53 -9.78
C LEU A 472 -3.02 -14.27 -10.23
N TYR A 473 -2.60 -13.39 -9.31
CA TYR A 473 -1.75 -12.24 -9.66
C TYR A 473 -0.44 -12.66 -10.33
N THR A 474 0.06 -13.87 -10.10
CA THR A 474 1.36 -14.34 -10.60
C THR A 474 1.27 -15.09 -11.93
N VAL A 475 0.05 -15.39 -12.39
CA VAL A 475 -0.21 -16.15 -13.63
C VAL A 475 -0.56 -15.21 -14.79
N ILE A 476 -0.98 -13.99 -14.48
CA ILE A 476 -1.42 -13.00 -15.46
C ILE A 476 -0.23 -12.35 -16.19
N TRP A 477 -0.41 -12.17 -17.49
CA TRP A 477 0.51 -11.43 -18.35
C TRP A 477 0.03 -10.00 -18.53
N ASN A 478 -1.28 -9.78 -18.70
CA ASN A 478 -1.87 -8.45 -18.88
C ASN A 478 -2.41 -7.91 -17.53
N PRO A 479 -2.04 -6.68 -17.09
CA PRO A 479 -2.51 -6.08 -15.85
C PRO A 479 -4.03 -5.88 -15.79
N GLY A 480 -4.71 -5.80 -16.94
CA GLY A 480 -6.16 -5.70 -17.02
C GLY A 480 -6.91 -6.86 -16.35
N TRP A 481 -6.32 -8.07 -16.33
CA TRP A 481 -6.92 -9.23 -15.66
C TRP A 481 -7.04 -9.05 -14.14
N ILE A 482 -6.26 -8.15 -13.55
CA ILE A 482 -6.34 -7.86 -12.12
C ILE A 482 -7.73 -7.32 -11.75
N VAL A 483 -8.38 -6.57 -12.63
CA VAL A 483 -9.75 -6.07 -12.41
C VAL A 483 -10.73 -7.23 -12.15
N LEU A 484 -10.56 -8.35 -12.84
CA LEU A 484 -11.39 -9.54 -12.63
C LEU A 484 -11.01 -10.26 -11.32
N ILE A 485 -9.72 -10.35 -11.02
CA ILE A 485 -9.21 -10.97 -9.79
C ILE A 485 -9.71 -10.21 -8.54
N GLU A 486 -9.84 -8.88 -8.63
CA GLU A 486 -10.35 -8.03 -7.55
C GLU A 486 -11.79 -8.37 -7.11
N LEU A 487 -12.59 -9.06 -7.94
CA LEU A 487 -13.90 -9.57 -7.52
C LEU A 487 -13.82 -10.51 -6.31
N LEU A 488 -12.70 -11.24 -6.18
CA LEU A 488 -12.46 -12.13 -5.04
C LEU A 488 -12.37 -11.37 -3.71
N ASN A 489 -12.17 -10.04 -3.74
CA ASN A 489 -12.14 -9.22 -2.53
C ASN A 489 -13.41 -9.34 -1.69
N GLY A 490 -14.57 -9.58 -2.32
CA GLY A 490 -15.82 -9.79 -1.59
C GLY A 490 -15.74 -10.98 -0.63
N VAL A 491 -15.14 -12.10 -1.06
CA VAL A 491 -14.95 -13.28 -0.21
C VAL A 491 -13.80 -13.07 0.77
N THR A 492 -12.68 -12.55 0.28
CA THR A 492 -11.46 -12.47 1.10
C THR A 492 -11.54 -11.41 2.20
N HIS A 493 -12.23 -10.29 1.93
CA HIS A 493 -12.36 -9.16 2.85
C HIS A 493 -13.76 -9.05 3.45
N SER A 494 -14.80 -8.86 2.64
CA SER A 494 -16.15 -8.53 3.16
C SER A 494 -16.80 -9.68 3.92
N LEU A 495 -16.76 -10.91 3.39
CA LEU A 495 -17.24 -12.09 4.10
C LEU A 495 -16.40 -12.35 5.36
N ALA A 496 -15.07 -12.26 5.27
CA ALA A 496 -14.18 -12.44 6.41
C ALA A 496 -14.46 -11.41 7.53
N PHE A 497 -14.66 -10.15 7.17
CA PHE A 497 -15.04 -9.09 8.12
C PHE A 497 -16.40 -9.38 8.78
N ALA A 498 -17.39 -9.81 8.01
CA ALA A 498 -18.69 -10.19 8.55
C ALA A 498 -18.60 -11.40 9.50
N VAL A 499 -17.77 -12.39 9.17
CA VAL A 499 -17.46 -13.52 10.06
C VAL A 499 -16.82 -13.02 11.36
N LYS A 500 -15.83 -12.12 11.28
CA LYS A 500 -15.19 -11.51 12.46
C LYS A 500 -16.21 -10.86 13.40
N MET A 501 -17.09 -10.02 12.86
CA MET A 501 -18.12 -9.31 13.65
C MET A 501 -19.17 -10.26 14.22
N SER A 502 -19.63 -11.23 13.44
CA SER A 502 -20.63 -12.21 13.89
C SER A 502 -20.07 -13.14 14.98
N TYR A 503 -18.81 -13.54 14.84
CA TYR A 503 -18.11 -14.35 15.84
C TYR A 503 -17.84 -13.57 17.13
N ALA A 504 -17.48 -12.28 17.03
CA ALA A 504 -17.37 -11.38 18.17
C ALA A 504 -18.67 -11.34 18.99
N LYS A 505 -19.83 -11.24 18.30
CA LYS A 505 -21.16 -11.24 18.93
C LYS A 505 -21.47 -12.55 19.66
N LYS A 506 -21.01 -13.69 19.15
CA LYS A 506 -21.22 -15.00 19.80
C LYS A 506 -20.38 -15.21 21.05
N ILE A 507 -19.16 -14.66 21.09
CA ILE A 507 -18.25 -14.85 22.22
C ILE A 507 -18.47 -13.79 23.31
N ALA A 508 -18.93 -12.60 22.93
CA ALA A 508 -19.13 -11.53 23.88
C ALA A 508 -20.26 -11.82 24.87
N LEU A 509 -20.01 -11.54 26.15
CA LEU A 509 -21.06 -11.34 27.15
C LEU A 509 -21.84 -10.05 26.84
N PRO A 510 -23.10 -9.89 27.29
CA PRO A 510 -23.99 -8.78 26.92
C PRO A 510 -23.37 -7.38 27.04
N ASP A 511 -22.54 -7.15 28.07
CA ASP A 511 -21.89 -5.84 28.32
C ASP A 511 -20.44 -5.74 27.80
N THR A 512 -19.97 -6.72 27.03
CA THR A 512 -18.55 -6.83 26.60
C THR A 512 -18.33 -6.83 25.09
N LEU A 513 -19.40 -6.76 24.29
CA LEU A 513 -19.33 -6.81 22.82
C LEU A 513 -18.34 -5.81 22.24
N ASN A 514 -18.45 -4.54 22.63
CA ASN A 514 -17.56 -3.49 22.15
C ASN A 514 -16.09 -3.73 22.53
N THR A 515 -15.84 -4.37 23.67
CA THR A 515 -14.49 -4.74 24.12
C THR A 515 -13.92 -5.86 23.26
N VAL A 516 -14.71 -6.89 22.95
CA VAL A 516 -14.29 -8.02 22.08
C VAL A 516 -14.04 -7.53 20.66
N ILE A 517 -14.93 -6.69 20.11
CA ILE A 517 -14.73 -6.06 18.79
C ILE A 517 -13.45 -5.23 18.81
N GLY A 518 -13.22 -4.41 19.85
CA GLY A 518 -12.00 -3.62 19.99
C GLY A 518 -10.73 -4.48 20.00
N TYR A 519 -10.75 -5.64 20.65
CA TYR A 519 -9.62 -6.56 20.65
C TYR A 519 -9.36 -7.20 19.28
N ILE A 520 -10.42 -7.57 18.55
CA ILE A 520 -10.30 -8.08 17.17
C ILE A 520 -9.68 -7.01 16.26
N MET A 521 -10.10 -5.75 16.39
CA MET A 521 -9.51 -4.65 15.62
C MET A 521 -8.03 -4.43 15.96
N LEU A 522 -7.63 -4.58 17.24
CA LEU A 522 -6.21 -4.52 17.63
C LEU A 522 -5.39 -5.63 16.97
N ILE A 523 -5.95 -6.83 16.87
CA ILE A 523 -5.30 -7.95 16.17
C ILE A 523 -5.18 -7.68 14.67
N ASP A 524 -6.22 -7.11 14.06
CA ASP A 524 -6.19 -6.70 12.65
C ASP A 524 -5.05 -5.69 12.41
N MET A 525 -4.92 -4.66 13.25
CA MET A 525 -3.85 -3.67 13.13
C MET A 525 -2.45 -4.28 13.29
N PHE A 526 -2.30 -5.29 14.15
CA PHE A 526 -1.05 -6.01 14.27
C PHE A 526 -0.74 -6.85 13.01
N GLY A 527 -1.76 -7.50 12.44
CA GLY A 527 -1.68 -8.18 11.15
C GLY A 527 -1.25 -7.25 10.01
N ASP A 528 -1.84 -6.06 9.94
CA ASP A 528 -1.51 -5.02 8.94
C ASP A 528 -0.07 -4.50 9.09
N SER A 529 0.40 -4.36 10.33
CA SER A 529 1.79 -3.98 10.63
C SER A 529 2.76 -5.04 10.13
N LEU A 530 2.48 -6.31 10.43
CA LEU A 530 3.33 -7.42 10.03
C LEU A 530 3.31 -7.63 8.50
N ALA A 531 2.17 -7.40 7.86
CA ALA A 531 2.01 -7.44 6.41
C ALA A 531 2.87 -6.42 5.67
N THR A 532 2.83 -5.15 6.09
CA THR A 532 3.59 -4.08 5.43
C THR A 532 5.09 -4.25 5.62
N LEU A 533 5.53 -4.75 6.79
CA LEU A 533 6.93 -5.07 7.05
C LEU A 533 7.43 -6.23 6.18
N LEU A 534 6.76 -7.39 6.25
CA LEU A 534 7.15 -8.60 5.52
C LEU A 534 6.99 -8.40 4.02
N GLY A 535 5.88 -7.80 3.59
CA GLY A 535 5.63 -7.45 2.19
C GLY A 535 6.70 -6.50 1.67
N GLY A 536 7.02 -5.44 2.42
CA GLY A 536 8.08 -4.50 2.04
C GLY A 536 9.41 -5.19 1.78
N TYR A 537 9.84 -6.06 2.70
CA TYR A 537 11.12 -6.78 2.60
C TYR A 537 11.13 -7.82 1.48
N ILE A 538 10.11 -8.68 1.40
CA ILE A 538 10.05 -9.77 0.41
C ILE A 538 9.89 -9.20 -1.01
N PHE A 539 9.05 -8.17 -1.21
CA PHE A 539 8.94 -7.49 -2.51
C PHE A 539 10.24 -6.82 -2.93
N GLY A 540 10.98 -6.23 -1.98
CA GLY A 540 12.26 -5.60 -2.29
C GLY A 540 13.35 -6.58 -2.73
N TRP A 541 13.37 -7.80 -2.19
CA TRP A 541 14.42 -8.78 -2.45
C TRP A 541 14.10 -9.72 -3.62
N TYR A 542 12.84 -10.16 -3.73
CA TYR A 542 12.42 -11.21 -4.66
C TYR A 542 11.52 -10.71 -5.79
N GLY A 543 11.14 -9.42 -5.80
CA GLY A 543 10.22 -8.84 -6.78
C GLY A 543 8.76 -9.28 -6.57
N GLY A 544 7.83 -8.74 -7.36
CA GLY A 544 6.41 -8.92 -7.10
C GLY A 544 5.89 -10.35 -7.31
N VAL A 545 6.36 -11.04 -8.36
CA VAL A 545 5.88 -12.40 -8.73
C VAL A 545 6.16 -13.41 -7.61
N TRP A 546 7.41 -13.49 -7.14
CA TRP A 546 7.80 -14.43 -6.09
C TRP A 546 7.21 -14.08 -4.73
N SER A 547 7.05 -12.78 -4.46
CA SER A 547 6.40 -12.31 -3.23
C SER A 547 4.97 -12.80 -3.14
N PHE A 548 4.17 -12.60 -4.19
CA PHE A 548 2.78 -13.07 -4.20
C PHE A 548 2.67 -14.60 -4.14
N ARG A 549 3.60 -15.36 -4.76
CA ARG A 549 3.64 -16.82 -4.63
C ARG A 549 3.91 -17.27 -3.19
N PHE A 550 4.86 -16.63 -2.52
CA PHE A 550 5.20 -16.94 -1.13
C PHE A 550 3.98 -16.73 -0.21
N PHE A 551 3.30 -15.60 -0.34
CA PHE A 551 2.10 -15.32 0.44
C PHE A 551 0.89 -16.18 0.04
N ALA A 552 0.76 -16.55 -1.23
CA ALA A 552 -0.27 -17.50 -1.68
C ALA A 552 -0.08 -18.88 -1.04
N PHE A 553 1.16 -19.39 -0.99
CA PHE A 553 1.48 -20.63 -0.29
C PHE A 553 1.20 -20.53 1.21
N GLY A 554 1.58 -19.42 1.84
CA GLY A 554 1.25 -19.14 3.24
C GLY A 554 -0.26 -19.17 3.51
N ALA A 555 -1.06 -18.52 2.67
CA ALA A 555 -2.52 -18.51 2.79
C ALA A 555 -3.12 -19.91 2.57
N ALA A 556 -2.59 -20.69 1.61
CA ALA A 556 -3.02 -22.07 1.35
C ALA A 556 -2.70 -23.00 2.52
N LEU A 557 -1.50 -22.88 3.10
CA LEU A 557 -1.08 -23.63 4.29
C LEU A 557 -2.01 -23.34 5.46
N MET A 558 -2.34 -22.07 5.70
CA MET A 558 -3.26 -21.69 6.78
C MET A 558 -4.70 -22.17 6.53
N CYS A 559 -5.14 -22.17 5.28
CA CYS A 559 -6.42 -22.78 4.90
C CYS A 559 -6.44 -24.28 5.24
N PHE A 560 -5.38 -25.01 4.88
CA PHE A 560 -5.23 -26.43 5.21
C PHE A 560 -5.20 -26.67 6.72
N LEU A 561 -4.45 -25.88 7.49
CA LEU A 561 -4.40 -25.96 8.95
C LEU A 561 -5.77 -25.69 9.59
N THR A 562 -6.56 -24.79 9.02
CA THR A 562 -7.93 -24.51 9.49
C THR A 562 -8.85 -25.70 9.30
N ILE A 563 -8.77 -26.36 8.14
CA ILE A 563 -9.52 -27.60 7.86
C ILE A 563 -9.09 -28.71 8.82
N LEU A 564 -7.78 -28.92 8.98
CA LEU A 564 -7.24 -29.94 9.88
C LEU A 564 -7.69 -29.71 11.32
N THR A 565 -7.60 -28.47 11.81
CA THR A 565 -8.01 -28.13 13.18
C THR A 565 -9.50 -28.38 13.39
N ASN A 566 -10.34 -28.06 12.43
CA ASN A 566 -11.78 -28.32 12.51
C ASN A 566 -12.13 -29.82 12.51
N ASN A 567 -11.34 -30.65 11.83
CA ASN A 567 -11.52 -32.10 11.81
C ASN A 567 -11.05 -32.78 13.10
N VAL A 568 -9.97 -32.28 13.71
CA VAL A 568 -9.40 -32.85 14.96
C VAL A 568 -10.14 -32.34 16.20
N TYR A 569 -10.52 -31.07 16.21
CA TYR A 569 -11.32 -30.43 17.24
C TYR A 569 -12.57 -29.83 16.58
N PRO A 570 -13.77 -30.42 16.74
CA PRO A 570 -14.99 -29.88 16.14
C PRO A 570 -15.35 -28.54 16.80
N MET A 571 -14.68 -27.47 16.36
CA MET A 571 -14.87 -26.12 16.87
C MET A 571 -16.32 -25.65 16.72
N THR A 572 -17.00 -26.17 15.69
CA THR A 572 -18.42 -25.92 15.46
C THR A 572 -19.26 -26.31 16.69
N GLU A 573 -18.98 -27.44 17.33
CA GLU A 573 -19.70 -27.90 18.53
C GLU A 573 -19.35 -27.04 19.76
N ASP A 574 -18.10 -26.63 19.91
CA ASP A 574 -17.69 -25.77 21.02
C ASP A 574 -18.26 -24.34 20.89
N ILE A 575 -18.41 -23.83 19.67
CA ILE A 575 -19.09 -22.56 19.40
C ILE A 575 -20.59 -22.66 19.74
N GLU A 576 -21.23 -23.78 19.42
CA GLU A 576 -22.63 -24.03 19.81
C GLU A 576 -22.78 -24.11 21.33
N LYS A 577 -21.88 -24.80 22.04
CA LYS A 577 -21.85 -24.83 23.51
C LYS A 577 -21.67 -23.43 24.13
N LEU A 578 -20.84 -22.57 23.53
CA LEU A 578 -20.67 -21.17 23.93
C LEU A 578 -21.96 -20.36 23.79
N ASN A 579 -22.69 -20.53 22.68
CA ASN A 579 -24.01 -19.94 22.49
C ASN A 579 -25.01 -20.44 23.54
N PHE A 580 -25.08 -21.75 23.80
CA PHE A 580 -25.96 -22.31 24.82
C PHE A 580 -25.69 -21.72 26.21
N ILE A 581 -24.42 -21.61 26.63
CA ILE A 581 -24.03 -20.99 27.90
C ILE A 581 -24.50 -19.52 27.95
N SER A 582 -24.30 -18.75 26.89
CA SER A 582 -24.72 -17.35 26.81
C SER A 582 -26.25 -17.18 26.90
N VAL A 583 -27.01 -18.08 26.29
CA VAL A 583 -28.49 -18.08 26.31
C VAL A 583 -29.01 -18.55 27.68
N THR A 584 -28.37 -19.52 28.33
CA THR A 584 -28.73 -19.97 29.70
C THR A 584 -28.36 -19.00 30.82
N ILE A 585 -27.50 -18.01 30.56
CA ILE A 585 -27.23 -16.93 31.52
C ILE A 585 -28.39 -15.90 31.52
N ASP A 586 -29.33 -15.97 30.57
CA ASP A 586 -30.47 -15.06 30.42
C ASP A 586 -31.92 -15.61 30.52
N PRO A 587 -32.25 -16.72 31.24
CA PRO A 587 -33.65 -17.04 31.56
C PRO A 587 -34.03 -16.93 33.05
N GLN A 588 -33.14 -16.55 33.97
CA GLN A 588 -33.52 -16.42 35.39
C GLN A 588 -32.87 -15.22 36.08
N LYS A 589 -33.42 -14.04 35.81
CA LYS A 589 -33.53 -12.97 36.79
C LYS A 589 -34.97 -12.49 36.86
N THR A 590 -35.85 -13.39 37.26
CA THR A 590 -37.06 -13.04 37.99
C THR A 590 -36.60 -12.35 39.27
N ILE A 591 -36.64 -11.03 39.27
CA ILE A 591 -36.63 -10.25 40.50
C ILE A 591 -38.00 -10.54 41.15
N THR A 592 -38.03 -11.43 42.13
CA THR A 592 -39.13 -11.49 43.09
C THR A 592 -39.07 -10.20 43.90
N ASN A 593 -39.97 -9.27 43.61
CA ASN A 593 -40.38 -8.24 44.56
C ASN A 593 -41.68 -8.73 45.23
N ASP A 594 -41.79 -8.47 46.53
CA ASP A 594 -42.74 -9.03 47.51
C ASP A 594 -44.25 -8.77 47.29
N ASP A 595 -44.69 -8.25 46.14
CA ASP A 595 -46.11 -7.98 45.91
C ASP A 595 -46.67 -8.87 44.81
N GLY A 596 -47.37 -9.93 45.24
CA GLY A 596 -47.98 -10.95 44.40
C GLY A 596 -49.06 -10.41 43.46
N VAL A 597 -48.66 -9.91 42.29
CA VAL A 597 -49.54 -9.72 41.13
C VAL A 597 -48.84 -10.22 39.87
N VAL A 598 -49.30 -11.34 39.36
CA VAL A 598 -48.91 -11.89 38.06
C VAL A 598 -49.73 -11.18 36.99
N ILE A 599 -49.10 -10.32 36.17
CA ILE A 599 -49.66 -9.88 34.90
C ILE A 599 -48.93 -10.66 33.80
N ILE A 600 -49.67 -11.52 33.12
CA ILE A 600 -49.21 -12.32 32.00
C ILE A 600 -49.14 -11.42 30.76
N ASN A 601 -48.01 -11.47 30.04
CA ASN A 601 -47.98 -11.35 28.59
C ASN A 601 -46.89 -12.26 28.02
#